data_AF-A0A803J6Y5-F1
#
_entry.id   AF-A0A803J6Y5-F1
#
_cell.length_a   1.000
_cell.length_b   1.000
_cell.length_c   1.000
_cell.angle_alpha   90.00
_cell.angle_beta   90.00
_cell.angle_gamma   90.00
#
_symmetry.space_group_name_H-M   'P 1'
#
loop_
_entity.id
_entity.type
_entity.pdbx_description
1 polymer ?
#
loop_
_entity_poly.entity_id
_entity_poly.type
_entity_poly.pdbx_seq_one_letter_code
_entity_poly.pdbx_strand_id
1 'polypeptide(L)'
;MESLLQTIKLMVRFIQKTMIFFFLFIYVVVGKVLMFLFPQTMASVLKSRFETTGVHDPKFQYEDWGPTFFTYKFLRSVLEIMWLRLEDEAFVGHSAPNTPVIDLNGELHHIWDYLQGTRPLVLNFGSCT
;
A
#
# COMPACT_ATOMS: atom_id res chain seq x y z
N MET A 1 15.95 -26.36 14.38
CA MET A 1 16.30 -24.92 14.41
C MET A 1 15.51 -24.14 13.37
N GLU A 2 15.50 -24.59 12.11
CA GLU A 2 14.73 -23.93 11.03
C GLU A 2 13.21 -23.95 11.23
N SER A 3 12.64 -25.06 11.72
CA SER A 3 11.20 -25.16 12.01
C SER A 3 10.73 -24.18 13.10
N LEU A 4 11.57 -23.97 14.12
CA LEU A 4 11.29 -23.05 15.23
C LEU A 4 11.42 -21.58 14.76
N LEU A 5 12.36 -21.29 13.86
CA LEU A 5 12.49 -19.97 13.26
C LEU A 5 11.29 -19.63 12.37
N GLN A 6 10.80 -20.60 11.59
CA GLN A 6 9.60 -20.42 10.76
C GLN A 6 8.34 -20.17 11.59
N THR A 7 8.12 -20.94 12.68
CA THR A 7 6.96 -20.73 13.55
C THR A 7 7.01 -19.38 14.27
N ILE A 8 8.19 -18.94 14.71
CA ILE A 8 8.37 -17.60 15.29
C ILE A 8 8.06 -16.51 14.25
N LYS A 9 8.60 -16.61 13.03
CA LYS A 9 8.31 -15.64 11.95
C LYS A 9 6.81 -15.56 11.65
N LEU A 10 6.13 -16.70 11.59
CA LEU A 10 4.69 -16.76 11.35
C LEU A 10 3.90 -16.10 12.50
N MET A 11 4.26 -16.38 13.75
CA MET A 11 3.64 -15.78 14.92
C MET A 11 3.83 -14.25 14.95
N VAL A 12 5.04 -13.77 14.65
CA VAL A 12 5.34 -12.33 14.57
C VAL A 12 4.49 -11.67 13.47
N ARG A 13 4.40 -12.27 12.29
CA ARG A 13 3.55 -11.75 11.20
C ARG A 13 2.08 -11.69 11.59
N PHE A 14 1.58 -12.72 12.26
CA PHE A 14 0.21 -12.75 12.75
C PHE A 14 -0.06 -11.59 13.73
N ILE A 15 0.83 -11.42 14.72
CA ILE A 15 0.74 -10.32 15.69
C ILE A 15 0.77 -8.96 14.97
N GLN A 16 1.69 -8.76 14.02
CA GLN A 16 1.78 -7.53 13.23
C GLN A 16 0.49 -7.24 12.45
N LYS A 17 -0.04 -8.23 11.73
CA LYS A 17 -1.29 -8.09 10.98
C LYS A 17 -2.45 -7.71 11.90
N THR A 18 -2.57 -8.36 13.06
CA THR A 18 -3.58 -8.06 14.08
C THR A 18 -3.41 -6.66 14.66
N MET A 19 -2.18 -6.23 15.00
CA MET A 19 -1.91 -4.88 15.50
C MET A 19 -2.26 -3.79 14.48
N ILE A 20 -1.90 -4.00 13.20
CA ILE A 20 -2.27 -3.09 12.10
C ILE A 20 -3.78 -2.97 11.98
N PHE A 21 -4.51 -4.08 12.06
CA PHE A 21 -5.96 -4.07 12.00
C PHE A 21 -6.58 -3.23 13.12
N PHE A 22 -6.18 -3.45 14.37
CA PHE A 22 -6.71 -2.70 15.51
C PHE A 22 -6.36 -1.21 15.43
N PHE A 23 -5.12 -0.87 15.07
CA PHE A 23 -4.69 0.51 14.90
C PHE A 23 -5.49 1.22 13.81
N LEU A 24 -5.61 0.60 12.64
CA LEU A 24 -6.34 1.17 11.51
C LEU A 24 -7.84 1.28 11.80
N PHE A 25 -8.42 0.30 12.51
CA PHE A 25 -9.81 0.35 12.95
C PHE A 25 -10.07 1.54 13.88
N ILE A 26 -9.23 1.73 14.91
CA ILE A 26 -9.32 2.89 15.81
C ILE A 26 -9.16 4.20 15.02
N TYR A 27 -8.17 4.27 14.13
CA TYR A 27 -7.95 5.43 13.27
C TYR A 27 -9.19 5.77 12.43
N VAL A 28 -9.85 4.76 11.86
CA VAL A 28 -11.08 4.94 11.08
C VAL A 28 -12.25 5.41 11.93
N VAL A 29 -12.44 4.84 13.12
CA VAL A 29 -13.50 5.26 14.06
C VAL A 29 -13.29 6.70 14.51
N VAL A 30 -12.08 7.06 14.95
CA VAL A 30 -11.73 8.42 15.36
C VAL A 30 -11.92 9.40 14.19
N GLY A 31 -11.44 9.05 13.00
CA GLY A 31 -11.62 9.86 11.80
C GLY A 31 -13.09 10.08 11.45
N LYS A 32 -13.94 9.06 11.56
CA LYS A 32 -15.39 9.19 11.35
C LYS A 32 -16.06 10.08 12.40
N VAL A 33 -15.70 9.95 13.67
CA VAL A 33 -16.20 10.83 14.74
C VAL A 33 -15.79 12.28 14.48
N LEU A 34 -14.53 12.53 14.09
CA LEU A 34 -14.06 13.87 13.76
C LEU A 34 -14.75 14.45 12.52
N MET A 35 -15.00 13.64 11.47
CA MET A 35 -15.77 14.10 10.31
C MET A 35 -17.21 14.45 10.67
N PHE A 36 -17.81 13.72 11.62
CA PHE A 36 -19.16 14.00 12.10
C PHE A 36 -19.22 15.28 12.96
N LEU A 37 -18.25 15.47 13.87
CA LEU A 37 -18.21 16.63 14.78
C LEU A 37 -17.72 17.91 14.09
N PHE A 38 -16.73 17.80 13.20
CA PHE A 38 -16.03 18.94 12.58
C PHE A 38 -15.85 18.73 11.06
N PRO A 39 -16.95 18.67 10.28
CA PRO A 39 -16.89 18.34 8.86
C PRO A 39 -16.04 19.34 8.04
N GLN A 40 -16.15 20.64 8.33
CA GLN A 40 -15.42 21.69 7.60
C GLN A 40 -13.91 21.62 7.86
N THR A 41 -13.50 21.44 9.11
CA THR A 41 -12.09 21.31 9.49
C THR A 41 -11.47 20.06 8.85
N MET A 42 -12.18 18.94 8.89
CA MET A 42 -11.71 17.70 8.28
C MET A 42 -11.57 17.81 6.75
N ALA A 43 -12.51 18.46 6.07
CA ALA A 43 -12.41 18.71 4.63
C ALA A 43 -11.16 19.55 4.28
N SER A 44 -10.89 20.60 5.05
CA SER A 44 -9.69 21.43 4.87
C SER A 44 -8.39 20.67 5.14
N VAL A 45 -8.35 19.83 6.17
CA VAL A 45 -7.19 18.99 6.49
C VAL A 45 -6.94 17.95 5.40
N LEU A 46 -7.98 17.28 4.92
CA LEU A 46 -7.84 16.30 3.83
C LEU A 46 -7.38 16.97 2.55
N LYS A 47 -7.96 18.13 2.19
CA LYS A 47 -7.57 18.89 1.01
C LYS A 47 -6.11 19.34 1.07
N SER A 48 -5.66 19.89 2.19
CA SER A 48 -4.26 20.30 2.35
C SER A 48 -3.28 19.11 2.29
N ARG A 49 -3.64 17.96 2.87
CA ARG A 49 -2.88 16.71 2.74
C ARG A 49 -2.78 16.26 1.28
N PHE A 50 -3.87 16.37 0.53
CA PHE A 50 -3.87 16.01 -0.88
C PHE A 50 -3.04 16.99 -1.72
N GLU A 51 -3.13 18.29 -1.49
CA GLU A 51 -2.33 19.29 -2.21
C GLU A 51 -0.82 19.06 -2.05
N THR A 52 -0.37 18.53 -0.90
CA THR A 52 1.05 18.18 -0.71
C THR A 52 1.56 17.03 -1.59
N THR A 53 0.67 16.22 -2.20
CA THR A 53 1.09 15.14 -3.11
C THR A 53 1.45 15.63 -4.51
N GLY A 54 1.26 16.92 -4.80
CA GLY A 54 1.58 17.53 -6.10
C GLY A 54 0.58 17.22 -7.21
N VAL A 55 -0.51 16.51 -6.90
CA VAL A 55 -1.58 16.23 -7.87
C VAL A 55 -2.50 17.46 -7.95
N HIS A 56 -2.44 18.18 -9.06
CA HIS A 56 -3.30 19.35 -9.34
C HIS A 56 -4.10 19.10 -10.63
N ASP A 57 -5.11 18.23 -10.55
CA ASP A 57 -6.08 18.04 -11.62
C ASP A 57 -7.36 18.83 -11.29
N PRO A 58 -7.75 19.84 -12.09
CA PRO A 58 -9.00 20.59 -11.87
C PRO A 58 -10.26 19.72 -12.00
N LYS A 59 -10.18 18.52 -12.58
CA LYS A 59 -11.29 17.55 -12.60
C LYS A 59 -11.42 16.73 -11.32
N PHE A 60 -10.45 16.83 -10.41
CA PHE A 60 -10.41 16.02 -9.19
C PHE A 60 -10.82 16.84 -7.97
N GLN A 61 -12.14 16.98 -7.78
CA GLN A 61 -12.71 17.80 -6.71
C GLN A 61 -12.84 17.03 -5.41
N TYR A 62 -12.81 17.73 -4.27
CA TYR A 62 -12.87 17.09 -2.94
C TYR A 62 -14.12 16.22 -2.76
N GLU A 63 -15.24 16.63 -3.35
CA GLU A 63 -16.53 15.96 -3.27
C GLU A 63 -16.49 14.54 -3.87
N ASP A 64 -15.60 14.30 -4.84
CA ASP A 64 -15.47 13.01 -5.52
C ASP A 64 -14.70 11.98 -4.67
N TRP A 65 -13.74 12.42 -3.84
CA TRP A 65 -12.83 11.53 -3.13
C TRP A 65 -12.86 11.68 -1.60
N GLY A 66 -13.08 12.87 -1.06
CA GLY A 66 -13.11 13.17 0.36
C GLY A 66 -14.06 12.29 1.16
N PRO A 67 -15.32 12.09 0.72
CA PRO A 67 -16.27 11.20 1.38
C PRO A 67 -15.84 9.74 1.45
N THR A 68 -14.89 9.30 0.61
CA THR A 68 -14.39 7.92 0.64
C THR A 68 -13.49 7.65 1.85
N PHE A 69 -12.89 8.70 2.45
CA PHE A 69 -12.05 8.57 3.63
C PHE A 69 -12.82 8.00 4.83
N PHE A 70 -12.13 7.15 5.59
CA PHE A 70 -12.64 6.46 6.77
C PHE A 70 -13.91 5.59 6.53
N THR A 71 -14.28 5.33 5.28
CA THR A 71 -15.36 4.37 4.97
C THR A 71 -14.89 2.94 5.19
N TYR A 72 -15.83 1.99 5.19
CA TYR A 72 -15.46 0.57 5.17
C TYR A 72 -14.59 0.21 3.96
N LYS A 73 -14.86 0.81 2.79
CA LYS A 73 -14.02 0.62 1.58
C LYS A 73 -12.59 1.10 1.84
N PHE A 74 -12.42 2.28 2.44
CA PHE A 74 -11.11 2.80 2.83
C PHE A 74 -10.39 1.85 3.81
N LEU A 75 -11.07 1.41 4.87
CA LEU A 75 -10.50 0.47 5.85
C LEU A 75 -9.99 -0.79 5.14
N ARG A 76 -10.82 -1.40 4.30
CA ARG A 76 -10.47 -2.63 3.58
C ARG A 76 -9.26 -2.42 2.66
N SER A 77 -9.28 -1.39 1.81
CA SER A 77 -8.20 -1.15 0.85
C SER A 77 -6.86 -0.84 1.54
N VAL A 78 -6.87 0.01 2.57
CA VAL A 78 -5.65 0.35 3.30
C VAL A 78 -5.12 -0.87 4.06
N LEU A 79 -6.00 -1.68 4.64
CA LEU A 79 -5.63 -2.91 5.34
C LEU A 79 -4.99 -3.94 4.39
N GLU A 80 -5.60 -4.17 3.23
CA GLU A 80 -5.06 -5.05 2.18
C GLU A 80 -3.66 -4.60 1.77
N ILE A 81 -3.45 -3.31 1.52
CA ILE A 81 -2.13 -2.75 1.16
C ILE A 81 -1.11 -2.92 2.30
N MET A 82 -1.49 -2.59 3.54
CA MET A 82 -0.57 -2.68 4.68
C MET A 82 -0.17 -4.12 5.00
N TRP A 83 -1.10 -5.08 4.85
CA TRP A 83 -0.79 -6.49 5.02
C TRP A 83 0.05 -7.05 3.89
N LEU A 84 -0.18 -6.63 2.64
CA LEU A 84 0.67 -7.01 1.52
C LEU A 84 2.10 -6.52 1.72
N ARG A 85 2.27 -5.26 2.15
CA ARG A 85 3.59 -4.68 2.45
C ARG A 85 4.37 -5.38 3.57
N LEU A 86 3.69 -6.06 4.50
CA LEU A 86 4.37 -6.90 5.50
C LEU A 86 5.02 -8.15 4.90
N GLU A 87 4.60 -8.55 3.70
CA GLU A 87 5.10 -9.71 2.97
C GLU A 87 6.15 -9.33 1.91
N ASP A 88 6.44 -8.04 1.73
CA ASP A 88 7.49 -7.57 0.82
C ASP A 88 8.88 -7.98 1.36
N GLU A 89 9.51 -8.95 0.69
CA GLU A 89 10.81 -9.54 1.09
C GLU A 89 11.94 -9.20 0.10
N ALA A 90 12.00 -7.98 -0.42
CA ALA A 90 13.09 -7.54 -1.29
C ALA A 90 14.18 -6.81 -0.50
N PHE A 91 15.27 -7.51 -0.17
CA PHE A 91 16.41 -6.96 0.58
C PHE A 91 17.73 -7.15 -0.18
N VAL A 92 18.64 -6.19 -0.06
CA VAL A 92 19.99 -6.28 -0.68
C VAL A 92 20.71 -7.53 -0.18
N GLY A 93 21.32 -8.28 -1.11
CA GLY A 93 22.03 -9.52 -0.81
C GLY A 93 21.14 -10.77 -0.71
N HIS A 94 19.81 -10.63 -0.76
CA HIS A 94 18.88 -11.75 -0.90
C HIS A 94 18.50 -11.95 -2.37
N SER A 95 17.88 -13.10 -2.68
CA SER A 95 17.35 -13.36 -4.02
C SER A 95 16.29 -12.31 -4.39
N ALA A 96 16.44 -11.69 -5.56
CA ALA A 96 15.45 -10.76 -6.08
C ALA A 96 14.13 -11.51 -6.36
N PRO A 97 12.96 -10.98 -5.96
CA PRO A 97 11.68 -11.65 -6.17
C PRO A 97 11.37 -11.82 -7.66
N ASN A 98 10.88 -13.00 -8.04
CA ASN A 98 10.43 -13.25 -9.41
C ASN A 98 8.95 -12.85 -9.59
N THR A 99 8.63 -11.58 -9.41
CA THR A 99 7.24 -11.12 -9.49
C THR A 99 6.73 -11.08 -10.94
N PRO A 100 5.44 -11.39 -11.17
CA PRO A 100 4.84 -11.28 -12.49
C PRO A 100 4.73 -9.81 -12.94
N VAL A 101 4.87 -9.60 -14.25
CA VAL A 101 4.71 -8.32 -14.94
C VAL A 101 3.92 -8.53 -16.23
N ILE A 102 3.21 -7.50 -16.68
CA ILE A 102 2.51 -7.51 -17.97
C ILE A 102 3.28 -6.62 -18.93
N ASP A 103 3.58 -7.11 -20.13
CA ASP A 103 4.27 -6.34 -21.15
C ASP A 103 3.32 -5.35 -21.89
N LEU A 104 3.86 -4.64 -22.88
CA LEU A 104 3.08 -3.68 -23.67
C LEU A 104 2.04 -4.36 -24.59
N ASN A 105 2.20 -5.65 -24.87
CA ASN A 105 1.26 -6.45 -25.67
C ASN A 105 0.16 -7.09 -24.81
N GLY A 106 0.24 -6.97 -23.48
CA GLY A 106 -0.71 -7.58 -22.55
C GLY A 106 -0.33 -9.01 -22.15
N GLU A 107 0.88 -9.47 -22.46
CA GLU A 107 1.37 -10.81 -22.16
C GLU A 107 1.98 -10.88 -20.76
N LEU A 108 1.77 -12.00 -20.07
CA LEU A 108 2.31 -12.26 -18.74
C LEU A 108 3.75 -12.75 -18.83
N HIS A 109 4.65 -12.00 -18.20
CA HIS A 109 6.05 -12.36 -18.00
C HIS A 109 6.39 -12.32 -16.50
N HIS A 110 7.58 -12.76 -16.15
CA HIS A 110 8.16 -12.54 -14.83
C HIS A 110 9.46 -11.74 -14.95
N ILE A 111 9.87 -11.05 -13.87
CA ILE A 111 11.10 -10.25 -13.85
C ILE A 111 12.31 -11.06 -14.33
N TRP A 112 12.42 -12.34 -13.93
CA TRP A 112 13.56 -13.17 -14.29
C TRP A 112 13.63 -13.53 -15.78
N ASP A 113 12.53 -13.43 -16.52
CA ASP A 113 12.52 -13.67 -17.97
C ASP A 113 13.37 -12.64 -18.73
N TYR A 114 13.63 -11.49 -18.11
CA TYR A 114 14.48 -10.42 -18.65
C TYR A 114 15.95 -10.53 -18.22
N LEU A 115 16.33 -11.52 -17.41
CA LEU A 115 17.72 -11.77 -17.03
C LEU A 115 18.51 -12.34 -18.20
N GLN A 116 19.73 -11.84 -18.41
CA GLN A 116 20.63 -12.31 -19.48
C GLN A 116 21.94 -12.84 -18.88
N GLY A 117 21.94 -14.13 -18.52
CA GLY A 117 23.08 -14.78 -17.90
C GLY A 117 23.48 -14.08 -16.60
N THR A 118 24.71 -13.58 -16.52
CA THR A 118 25.24 -12.88 -15.34
C THR A 118 25.17 -11.35 -15.44
N ARG A 119 24.58 -10.81 -16.52
CA ARG A 119 24.50 -9.36 -16.72
C ARG A 119 23.51 -8.75 -15.72
N PRO A 120 23.88 -7.67 -15.01
CA PRO A 120 22.96 -6.98 -14.12
C PRO A 120 21.73 -6.45 -14.86
N LEU A 121 20.55 -6.71 -14.32
CA LEU A 121 19.28 -6.14 -14.76
C LEU A 121 18.93 -4.97 -13.85
N VAL A 122 18.78 -3.77 -14.43
CA VAL A 122 18.38 -2.57 -13.70
C VAL A 122 16.90 -2.35 -13.95
N LEU A 123 16.12 -2.25 -12.87
CA LEU A 123 14.67 -2.00 -12.92
C LEU A 123 14.40 -0.54 -12.55
N ASN A 124 13.54 0.11 -13.33
CA ASN A 124 13.03 1.43 -13.03
C ASN A 124 11.49 1.35 -12.99
N PHE A 125 10.91 1.61 -11.82
CA PHE A 125 9.47 1.62 -11.62
C PHE A 125 8.99 3.06 -11.61
N GLY A 126 7.99 3.37 -12.43
CA GLY A 126 7.41 4.70 -12.51
C GLY A 126 6.07 4.70 -13.24
N SER A 127 5.41 5.85 -13.21
CA SER A 127 4.18 6.12 -13.95
C SER A 127 4.27 7.49 -14.62
N CYS A 128 3.49 7.71 -15.67
CA CYS A 128 3.45 8.99 -16.41
C CYS A 128 2.54 10.06 -15.74
N THR A 129 2.09 9.80 -14.52
CA THR A 129 1.22 10.70 -13.73
C THR A 129 2.02 11.77 -13.00
#